data_AF-A0A433ECJ7-F1
#
_entry.id   AF-A0A433ECJ7-F1
#
_cell.length_a   1.000
_cell.length_b   1.000
_cell.length_c   1.000
_cell.angle_alpha   90.00
_cell.angle_beta   90.00
_cell.angle_gamma   90.00
#
_symmetry.space_group_name_H-M   'P 1'
#
loop_
_entity.id
_entity.type
_entity.pdbx_description
1 polymer ?
#
loop_
_entity_poly.entity_id
_entity_poly.type
_entity_poly.pdbx_seq_one_letter_code
_entity_poly.pdbx_strand_id
1 'polypeptide(L)'
;MEPVAFDDIPLEIFLQDIMDLTRLFPEDFPAEFAKMAARIGVEKQHLFITDFIEDTREHVVGHYLGYVFDALNRRMYQYEIRGGNKLYLKEVPVEDLTVRDTDSVKVLDLL
;
A
#
# COMPACT_ATOMS: atom_id res chain seq x y z
N MET A 1 1.48 -2.09 30.20
CA MET A 1 1.54 -3.10 29.13
C MET A 1 2.97 -3.10 28.64
N GLU A 2 3.63 -4.25 28.59
CA GLU A 2 4.95 -4.34 27.97
C GLU A 2 4.79 -4.23 26.44
N PRO A 3 5.69 -3.52 25.75
CA PRO A 3 5.63 -3.43 24.29
C PRO A 3 5.86 -4.81 23.68
N VAL A 4 4.95 -5.24 22.81
CA VAL A 4 5.10 -6.45 22.01
C VAL A 4 6.22 -6.21 21.00
N ALA A 5 7.17 -7.15 20.87
CA ALA A 5 8.20 -7.04 19.85
C ALA A 5 7.56 -7.22 18.46
N PHE A 6 8.05 -6.46 17.47
CA PHE A 6 7.50 -6.47 16.11
C PHE A 6 7.49 -7.86 15.46
N ASP A 7 8.46 -8.71 15.79
CA ASP A 7 8.54 -10.09 15.28
C ASP A 7 7.59 -11.06 15.97
N ASP A 8 7.02 -10.68 17.11
CA ASP A 8 6.02 -11.45 17.85
C ASP A 8 4.59 -11.09 17.43
N ILE A 9 4.41 -10.09 16.55
CA ILE A 9 3.11 -9.73 16.01
C ILE A 9 2.65 -10.84 15.04
N PRO A 10 1.46 -11.43 15.24
CA PRO A 10 0.95 -12.48 14.35
C PRO A 10 0.73 -11.97 12.92
N LEU A 11 1.01 -12.81 11.92
CA LEU A 11 0.86 -12.48 10.50
C LEU A 11 -0.58 -12.08 10.15
N GLU A 12 -1.57 -12.63 10.84
CA GLU A 12 -2.99 -12.33 10.65
C GLU A 12 -3.32 -10.86 10.97
N ILE A 13 -2.57 -10.23 11.88
CA ILE A 13 -2.75 -8.82 12.20
C ILE A 13 -2.34 -7.94 11.02
N PHE A 14 -1.19 -8.24 10.40
CA PHE A 14 -0.73 -7.53 9.20
C PHE A 14 -1.69 -7.74 8.03
N LEU A 15 -2.16 -8.97 7.82
CA LEU A 15 -3.15 -9.25 6.77
C LEU A 15 -4.45 -8.48 6.99
N GLN A 16 -4.98 -8.48 8.22
CA GLN A 16 -6.21 -7.76 8.53
C GLN A 16 -6.05 -6.25 8.28
N ASP A 17 -4.90 -5.68 8.64
CA ASP A 17 -4.60 -4.26 8.39
C ASP A 17 -4.59 -3.93 6.89
N ILE A 18 -3.93 -4.76 6.07
CA ILE A 18 -3.94 -4.62 4.61
C ILE A 18 -5.36 -4.74 4.04
N MET A 19 -6.17 -5.69 4.52
CA MET A 19 -7.55 -5.86 4.06
C MET A 19 -8.41 -4.64 4.41
N ASP A 20 -8.31 -4.14 5.64
CA ASP A 20 -9.06 -2.96 6.07
C ASP A 20 -8.61 -1.71 5.32
N LEU A 21 -7.31 -1.50 5.16
CA LEU A 21 -6.76 -0.39 4.40
C LEU A 21 -7.21 -0.45 2.93
N THR A 22 -7.11 -1.62 2.29
CA THR A 22 -7.56 -1.82 0.90
C THR A 22 -9.06 -1.56 0.75
N ARG A 23 -9.87 -1.90 1.74
CA ARG A 23 -11.31 -1.65 1.75
C ARG A 23 -11.64 -0.17 1.90
N LEU A 24 -10.95 0.52 2.81
CA LEU A 24 -11.22 1.93 3.15
C LEU A 24 -10.62 2.90 2.13
N PHE A 25 -9.47 2.59 1.55
CA PHE A 25 -8.78 3.45 0.60
C PHE A 25 -9.65 3.97 -0.56
N PRO A 26 -10.45 3.15 -1.27
CA PRO A 26 -11.32 3.64 -2.33
C PRO A 26 -12.52 4.45 -1.84
N GLU A 27 -12.84 4.47 -0.53
CA GLU A 27 -13.86 5.36 0.03
C GLU A 27 -13.37 6.81 0.02
N ASP A 28 -12.10 7.03 0.39
CA ASP A 28 -11.46 8.35 0.42
C ASP A 28 -10.82 8.74 -0.93
N PHE A 29 -10.29 7.77 -1.68
CA PHE A 29 -9.54 7.97 -2.93
C PHE A 29 -10.07 7.13 -4.11
N PRO A 30 -11.37 7.20 -4.45
CA PRO A 30 -11.98 6.34 -5.46
C PRO A 30 -11.38 6.53 -6.87
N ALA A 31 -11.02 7.77 -7.22
CA ALA A 31 -10.47 8.10 -8.53
C ALA A 31 -9.02 7.60 -8.67
N GLU A 32 -8.23 7.72 -7.60
CA GLU A 32 -6.83 7.30 -7.57
C GLU A 32 -6.76 5.78 -7.62
N PHE A 33 -7.59 5.07 -6.85
CA PHE A 33 -7.63 3.61 -6.90
C PHE A 33 -8.04 3.08 -8.29
N ALA A 34 -8.99 3.74 -8.96
CA ALA A 34 -9.33 3.42 -10.34
C ALA A 34 -8.17 3.68 -11.32
N LYS A 35 -7.43 4.77 -11.15
CA LYS A 35 -6.24 5.07 -11.97
C LYS A 35 -5.10 4.08 -11.71
N MET A 36 -4.92 3.61 -10.48
CA MET A 36 -3.93 2.57 -10.15
C MET A 36 -4.23 1.31 -10.94
N ALA A 37 -5.45 0.76 -10.80
CA ALA A 37 -5.91 -0.41 -11.55
C ALA A 37 -5.72 -0.27 -13.07
N ALA A 38 -6.14 0.86 -13.63
CA ALA A 38 -6.00 1.12 -15.07
C ALA A 38 -4.55 1.22 -15.54
N ARG A 39 -3.63 1.77 -14.72
CA ARG A 39 -2.21 1.91 -15.08
C ARG A 39 -1.41 0.63 -14.89
N ILE A 40 -1.73 -0.13 -13.85
CA ILE A 40 -1.12 -1.46 -13.61
C ILE A 40 -1.66 -2.45 -14.65
N GLY A 41 -2.91 -2.28 -15.09
CA GLY A 41 -3.55 -3.16 -16.07
C GLY A 41 -4.21 -4.39 -15.44
N VAL A 42 -4.71 -4.26 -14.21
CA VAL A 42 -5.41 -5.33 -13.48
C VAL A 42 -6.72 -4.83 -12.89
N GLU A 43 -7.64 -5.75 -12.62
CA GLU A 43 -8.89 -5.44 -11.92
C GLU A 43 -8.63 -5.07 -10.46
N LYS A 44 -9.45 -4.17 -9.91
CA LYS A 44 -9.32 -3.65 -8.55
C LYS A 44 -9.26 -4.72 -7.46
N GLN A 45 -9.93 -5.86 -7.68
CA GLN A 45 -9.95 -6.99 -6.75
C GLN A 45 -8.59 -7.68 -6.57
N HIS A 46 -7.64 -7.40 -7.46
CA HIS A 46 -6.28 -7.94 -7.39
C HIS A 46 -5.28 -6.94 -6.77
N LEU A 47 -5.75 -5.74 -6.40
CA LEU A 47 -4.91 -4.71 -5.79
C LEU A 47 -5.12 -4.69 -4.28
N PHE A 48 -4.01 -4.71 -3.56
CA PHE A 48 -3.97 -4.57 -2.11
C PHE A 48 -3.14 -3.35 -1.74
N ILE A 49 -3.74 -2.41 -1.01
CA ILE A 49 -3.01 -1.27 -0.46
C ILE A 49 -2.28 -1.75 0.78
N THR A 50 -0.95 -1.77 0.72
CA THR A 50 -0.11 -2.33 1.77
C THR A 50 0.40 -1.27 2.73
N ASP A 51 0.44 -0.02 2.29
CA ASP A 51 0.78 1.14 3.12
C ASP A 51 0.05 2.38 2.61
N PHE A 52 -0.25 3.28 3.54
CA PHE A 52 -0.79 4.60 3.25
C PHE A 52 -0.38 5.58 4.35
N ILE A 53 0.51 6.52 4.01
CA ILE A 53 1.10 7.47 4.94
C ILE A 53 0.89 8.88 4.39
N GLU A 54 0.37 9.78 5.24
CA GLU A 54 0.37 11.21 4.93
C GLU A 54 1.78 11.79 5.13
N ASP A 55 2.38 12.32 4.07
CA ASP A 55 3.70 12.96 4.15
C ASP A 55 3.58 14.38 4.70
N THR A 56 3.67 14.48 6.02
CA THR A 56 3.61 15.75 6.74
C THR A 56 4.91 16.57 6.66
N ARG A 57 6.00 16.00 6.12
CA ARG A 57 7.33 16.65 6.11
C ARG A 57 7.36 17.89 5.22
N GLU A 58 6.66 17.87 4.09
CA GLU A 58 6.68 19.00 3.15
C GLU A 58 5.70 20.13 3.51
N HIS A 59 4.93 20.03 4.61
CA HIS A 59 3.84 20.96 4.94
C HIS A 59 2.78 21.08 3.82
N VAL A 60 2.77 20.12 2.88
CA VAL A 60 1.81 20.02 1.79
C VAL A 60 0.68 19.10 2.26
N VAL A 61 -0.42 19.71 2.70
CA VAL A 61 -1.65 18.98 3.00
C VAL A 61 -2.12 18.23 1.76
N GLY A 62 -2.49 16.96 1.91
CA GLY A 62 -2.96 16.12 0.81
C GLY A 62 -1.84 15.52 -0.04
N HIS A 63 -0.68 15.28 0.56
CA HIS A 63 0.41 14.49 -0.02
C HIS A 63 0.47 13.13 0.69
N TYR A 64 0.23 12.05 -0.06
CA TYR A 64 0.21 10.69 0.47
C TYR A 64 1.18 9.79 -0.27
N LEU A 65 1.85 8.91 0.46
CA LEU A 65 2.80 7.94 -0.02
C LEU A 65 2.38 6.55 0.43
N GLY A 66 2.67 5.54 -0.38
CA GLY A 66 2.39 4.17 0.02
C GLY A 66 2.78 3.16 -1.04
N TYR A 67 2.31 1.94 -0.83
CA TYR A 67 2.55 0.81 -1.69
C TYR A 67 1.25 0.10 -2.04
N VAL A 68 1.15 -0.37 -3.28
CA VAL A 68 0.06 -1.20 -3.77
C VAL A 68 0.64 -2.47 -4.39
N PHE A 69 0.14 -3.60 -3.92
CA PHE A 69 0.52 -4.93 -4.40
C PHE A 69 -0.51 -5.43 -5.41
N ASP A 70 -0.03 -5.82 -6.58
CA ASP A 70 -0.77 -6.60 -7.57
C ASP A 70 -0.55 -8.08 -7.27
N ALA A 71 -1.55 -8.73 -6.69
CA ALA A 71 -1.48 -10.16 -6.34
C ALA A 71 -1.58 -11.08 -7.56
N LEU A 72 -2.16 -10.62 -8.68
CA LEU A 72 -2.29 -11.43 -9.88
C LEU A 72 -0.93 -11.66 -10.54
N ASN A 73 -0.12 -10.61 -10.66
CA ASN A 73 1.21 -10.69 -11.27
C ASN A 73 2.35 -10.71 -10.25
N ARG A 74 2.03 -10.62 -8.96
CA ARG A 74 2.98 -10.56 -7.84
C ARG A 74 3.99 -9.43 -7.96
N ARG A 75 3.49 -8.22 -8.23
CA ARG A 75 4.30 -7.01 -8.40
C ARG A 75 3.96 -5.97 -7.36
N MET A 76 4.96 -5.22 -6.91
CA MET A 76 4.77 -4.10 -6.00
C MET A 76 4.95 -2.78 -6.73
N TYR A 77 4.11 -1.81 -6.38
CA TYR A 77 4.21 -0.46 -6.89
C TYR A 77 4.23 0.54 -5.75
N GLN A 78 5.25 1.41 -5.73
CA GLN A 78 5.22 2.60 -4.90
C GLN A 78 4.31 3.63 -5.57
N TYR A 79 3.40 4.22 -4.79
CA TYR A 79 2.57 5.32 -5.26
C TYR A 79 2.76 6.58 -4.45
N GLU A 80 2.42 7.68 -5.10
CA GLU A 80 2.38 9.00 -4.51
C GLU A 80 1.15 9.74 -5.03
N ILE A 81 0.34 10.26 -4.12
CA ILE A 81 -0.83 11.08 -4.42
C ILE A 81 -0.50 12.50 -3.99
N ARG A 82 -0.42 13.41 -4.95
CA ARG A 82 -0.27 14.85 -4.70
C ARG A 82 -1.56 15.59 -4.99
N GLY A 83 -1.71 16.76 -4.36
CA GLY A 83 -2.85 17.66 -4.53
C GLY A 83 -3.33 17.79 -5.99
N GLY A 84 -4.66 17.74 -6.16
CA GLY A 84 -5.29 17.74 -7.48
C GLY A 84 -5.32 16.37 -8.16
N ASN A 85 -5.44 15.27 -7.40
CA ASN A 85 -5.67 13.91 -7.91
C ASN A 85 -4.54 13.39 -8.83
N LYS A 86 -3.32 13.89 -8.61
CA LYS A 86 -2.13 13.45 -9.35
C LYS A 86 -1.58 12.21 -8.69
N LEU A 87 -1.74 11.08 -9.37
CA LEU A 87 -1.13 9.82 -8.99
C LEU A 87 0.19 9.65 -9.74
N TYR A 88 1.26 9.40 -9.01
CA TYR A 88 2.50 8.83 -9.53
C TYR A 88 2.58 7.37 -9.07
N LEU A 89 3.07 6.51 -9.94
CA LEU A 89 3.13 5.08 -9.70
C LEU A 89 4.41 4.54 -10.33
N LYS A 90 5.19 3.78 -9.57
CA LYS A 90 6.45 3.19 -10.02
C LYS A 90 6.52 1.76 -9.53
N GLU A 91 6.76 0.82 -10.45
CA GLU A 91 7.04 -0.56 -10.11
C GLU A 91 8.36 -0.64 -9.33
N VAL A 92 8.36 -1.40 -8.24
CA VAL A 92 9.54 -1.68 -7.41
C VAL A 92 9.73 -3.19 -7.32
N PRO A 93 10.97 -3.71 -7.43
CA PRO A 93 11.21 -5.14 -7.27
C PRO A 93 10.85 -5.58 -5.85
N VAL A 94 10.03 -6.63 -5.72
CA VAL A 94 9.59 -7.13 -4.41
C VAL A 94 10.78 -7.65 -3.61
N GLU A 95 11.74 -8.26 -4.30
CA GLU A 95 12.99 -8.78 -3.76
C GLU A 95 13.91 -7.72 -3.14
N ASP A 96 13.74 -6.45 -3.51
CA ASP A 96 14.51 -5.33 -2.97
C ASP A 96 13.86 -4.73 -1.71
N LEU A 97 12.60 -5.10 -1.41
CA LEU A 97 11.86 -4.54 -0.29
C LEU A 97 12.15 -5.26 1.01
N THR A 98 12.24 -4.48 2.08
CA THR A 98 12.43 -4.98 3.44
C THR A 98 11.38 -4.39 4.37
N VAL A 99 11.34 -4.86 5.63
CA VAL A 99 10.52 -4.27 6.69
C VAL A 99 10.86 -2.80 7.00
N ARG A 100 11.98 -2.27 6.48
CA ARG A 100 12.27 -0.83 6.58
C ARG A 100 11.49 -0.01 5.56
N ASP A 101 11.06 -0.65 4.48
CA ASP A 101 10.32 -0.03 3.38
C ASP A 101 8.82 -0.21 3.60
N THR A 102 8.40 -1.43 3.95
CA THR A 102 7.01 -1.78 4.29
C THR A 102 6.97 -3.03 5.18
N ASP A 103 6.20 -2.98 6.26
CA ASP A 103 5.99 -4.13 7.15
C ASP A 103 5.22 -5.26 6.43
N SER A 104 4.50 -4.92 5.36
CA SER A 104 3.68 -5.85 4.56
C SER A 104 4.49 -6.91 3.83
N VAL A 105 5.81 -6.74 3.64
CA VAL A 105 6.68 -7.77 3.05
C VAL A 105 6.55 -9.12 3.77
N LYS A 106 6.20 -9.11 5.07
CA LYS A 106 6.00 -10.32 5.89
C LYS A 106 4.83 -11.20 5.42
N VAL A 107 3.85 -10.63 4.71
CA VAL A 107 2.58 -11.29 4.38
C VAL A 107 2.24 -11.29 2.89
N LEU A 108 3.11 -10.77 2.01
CA LEU A 108 2.86 -10.77 0.56
C LEU A 108 2.66 -12.17 -0.02
N ASP A 109 3.28 -13.20 0.54
CA ASP A 109 3.08 -14.59 0.12
C ASP A 109 1.69 -15.16 0.46
N LEU A 110 0.94 -14.45 1.31
CA LEU A 110 -0.39 -14.85 1.78
C LEU A 110 -1.53 -14.08 1.08
N LEU A 111 -1.19 -13.08 0.24
CA LEU A 111 -2.10 -12.27 -0.58
C LEU A 111 -2.24 -12.85 -1.99
#